data_AF-A0A653ZYF7-F1
#
_entry.id   AF-A0A653ZYF7-F1
#
_cell.length_a   1.000
_cell.length_b   1.000
_cell.length_c   1.000
_cell.angle_alpha   90.00
_cell.angle_beta   90.00
_cell.angle_gamma   90.00
#
_symmetry.space_group_name_H-M   'P 1'
#
loop_
_entity.id
_entity.type
_entity.pdbx_description
1 polymer ?
#
loop_
_entity_poly.entity_id
_entity_poly.type
_entity_poly.pdbx_seq_one_letter_code
_entity_poly.pdbx_strand_id
1 'polypeptide(L)'
;MELLRPAGGGSFCEWKGAARYWDVVVDGAALPRVGWSYPSPTPAFALLRNYIAFYAGPLDHCWVDGEIVTPQPGSFYGGWITSDLSGPFKGVPGSMGW
;
A
#
# COMPACT_ATOMS: atom_id res chain seq x y z
N MET A 1 -17.41 -2.68 -3.24
CA MET A 1 -16.06 -3.07 -3.68
C MET A 1 -16.17 -3.80 -5.01
N GLU A 2 -16.52 -3.07 -6.07
CA GLU A 2 -16.68 -3.67 -7.40
C GLU A 2 -15.32 -3.83 -8.12
N LEU A 3 -14.37 -2.95 -7.78
CA LEU A 3 -13.03 -2.90 -8.38
C LEU A 3 -11.98 -3.73 -7.61
N LEU A 4 -12.35 -4.45 -6.55
CA LEU A 4 -11.39 -5.18 -5.71
C LEU A 4 -11.74 -6.66 -5.65
N ARG A 5 -10.75 -7.50 -5.96
CA ARG A 5 -10.85 -8.96 -5.83
C ARG A 5 -9.79 -9.47 -4.84
N PRO A 6 -10.12 -10.39 -3.91
CA PRO A 6 -9.09 -11.03 -3.09
C PRO A 6 -8.02 -11.68 -3.97
N ALA A 7 -6.76 -11.30 -3.78
CA ALA A 7 -5.63 -11.81 -4.58
C ALA A 7 -5.07 -13.14 -4.05
N GLY A 8 -5.51 -13.55 -2.85
CA GLY A 8 -4.85 -14.58 -2.08
C GLY A 8 -3.52 -14.09 -1.48
N GLY A 9 -3.05 -14.81 -0.46
CA GLY A 9 -1.84 -14.46 0.26
C GLY A 9 -1.95 -13.17 1.08
N GLY A 10 -0.81 -12.76 1.61
CA GLY A 10 -0.69 -11.64 2.54
C GLY A 10 0.73 -11.50 3.05
N SER A 11 0.93 -10.57 3.96
CA SER A 11 2.16 -10.42 4.74
C SER A 11 1.80 -10.29 6.22
N PHE A 12 2.77 -10.54 7.09
CA PHE A 12 2.60 -10.34 8.52
C PHE A 12 3.50 -9.19 8.99
N CYS A 13 2.93 -8.31 9.79
CA CYS A 13 3.66 -7.28 10.52
C CYS A 13 3.41 -7.49 12.00
N GLU A 14 4.48 -7.58 12.78
CA GLU A 14 4.49 -7.74 14.23
C GLU A 14 3.69 -6.62 14.94
N TRP A 15 3.66 -5.41 14.37
CA TRP A 15 2.92 -4.30 14.94
C TRP A 15 1.47 -4.24 14.49
N LYS A 16 1.20 -4.43 13.20
CA LYS A 16 -0.12 -4.16 12.58
C LYS A 16 -0.98 -5.41 12.45
N GLY A 17 -0.40 -6.61 12.48
CA GLY A 17 -1.08 -7.88 12.26
C GLY A 17 -0.96 -8.39 10.82
N ALA A 18 -1.85 -9.31 10.45
CA ALA A 18 -1.87 -9.92 9.12
C ALA A 18 -2.52 -9.01 8.08
N ALA A 19 -1.77 -8.68 7.03
CA ALA A 19 -2.27 -8.00 5.84
C ALA A 19 -2.88 -9.01 4.85
N ARG A 20 -3.85 -8.57 4.06
CA ARG A 20 -4.37 -9.29 2.89
C ARG A 20 -4.11 -8.48 1.64
N TYR A 21 -3.79 -9.18 0.55
CA TYR A 21 -3.62 -8.55 -0.77
C TYR A 21 -4.91 -8.58 -1.59
N TRP A 22 -5.06 -7.55 -2.44
CA TRP A 22 -6.18 -7.34 -3.33
C TRP A 22 -5.67 -7.04 -4.73
N ASP A 23 -6.34 -7.63 -5.72
CA ASP A 23 -6.22 -7.21 -7.10
C ASP A 23 -7.16 -6.03 -7.33
N VAL A 24 -6.73 -5.06 -8.13
CA VAL A 24 -7.60 -4.02 -8.67
C VAL A 24 -8.08 -4.45 -10.04
N VAL A 25 -9.40 -4.48 -10.25
CA VAL A 25 -10.01 -4.91 -11.51
C VAL A 25 -10.76 -3.73 -12.12
N VAL A 26 -10.35 -3.31 -13.32
CA VAL A 26 -10.93 -2.18 -14.07
C VAL A 26 -11.07 -2.59 -15.52
N ASP A 27 -12.26 -2.39 -16.10
CA ASP A 27 -12.57 -2.71 -17.51
C ASP A 27 -12.15 -4.14 -17.95
N GLY A 28 -12.24 -5.10 -17.02
CA GLY A 28 -11.86 -6.50 -17.25
C GLY A 28 -10.35 -6.79 -17.12
N ALA A 29 -9.50 -5.79 -16.99
CA ALA A 29 -8.08 -5.95 -16.68
C ALA A 29 -7.86 -6.05 -15.16
N ALA A 30 -6.96 -6.94 -14.74
CA ALA A 30 -6.62 -7.13 -13.33
C ALA A 30 -5.16 -6.71 -13.06
N LEU A 31 -4.99 -5.78 -12.13
CA LEU A 31 -3.70 -5.37 -11.57
C LEU A 31 -3.44 -6.21 -10.31
N PRO A 32 -2.51 -7.18 -10.37
CA PRO A 32 -2.38 -8.17 -9.31
C PRO A 32 -1.73 -7.59 -8.06
N ARG A 33 -2.32 -7.87 -6.89
CA ARG A 33 -1.74 -7.57 -5.56
C ARG A 33 -1.31 -6.11 -5.35
N VAL A 34 -1.94 -5.17 -6.06
CA VAL A 34 -1.64 -3.74 -5.94
C VAL A 34 -2.34 -3.08 -4.75
N GLY A 35 -3.36 -3.73 -4.17
CA GLY A 35 -4.00 -3.28 -2.94
C GLY A 35 -3.64 -4.15 -1.73
N TRP A 36 -3.63 -3.57 -0.53
CA TRP A 36 -3.58 -4.33 0.73
C TRP A 36 -4.45 -3.69 1.81
N SER A 37 -4.85 -4.51 2.79
CA SER A 37 -5.62 -4.06 3.96
C SER A 37 -5.24 -4.87 5.19
N TYR A 38 -5.49 -4.31 6.38
CA TYR A 38 -5.47 -5.06 7.64
C TYR A 38 -6.91 -5.34 8.09
N PRO A 39 -7.48 -6.54 7.83
CA PRO A 39 -8.86 -6.86 8.22
C PRO A 39 -9.03 -7.06 9.72
N SER A 40 -7.97 -7.47 10.41
CA SER A 40 -7.93 -7.68 11.86
C SER A 40 -6.64 -7.09 12.43
N PRO A 41 -6.52 -5.75 12.44
CA PRO A 41 -5.33 -5.10 12.96
C PRO A 41 -5.26 -5.26 14.49
N THR A 42 -4.05 -5.10 15.04
CA THR A 42 -3.85 -5.02 16.50
C THR A 42 -4.56 -3.78 17.08
N PRO A 43 -4.84 -3.73 18.40
CA PRO A 43 -5.61 -2.64 19.01
C PRO A 43 -5.03 -1.24 18.76
N ALA A 44 -3.71 -1.09 18.79
CA ALA A 44 -3.02 0.19 18.54
C ALA A 44 -3.23 0.71 17.10
N PHE A 45 -3.57 -0.18 16.16
CA PHE A 45 -3.80 0.13 14.75
C PHE A 45 -5.25 -0.15 14.32
N ALA A 46 -6.19 -0.18 15.26
CA ALA A 46 -7.60 -0.49 15.01
C ALA A 46 -8.23 0.42 13.94
N LEU A 47 -7.75 1.67 13.82
CA LEU A 47 -8.20 2.64 12.82
C LEU A 47 -7.94 2.18 11.38
N LEU A 48 -7.00 1.27 11.13
CA LEU A 48 -6.74 0.73 9.79
C LEU A 48 -7.83 -0.26 9.32
N ARG A 49 -8.71 -0.71 10.23
CA ARG A 49 -9.78 -1.65 9.90
C ARG A 49 -10.69 -1.05 8.84
N ASN A 50 -11.02 -1.85 7.84
CA ASN A 50 -11.87 -1.48 6.69
C ASN A 50 -11.26 -0.45 5.72
N TYR A 51 -9.98 -0.08 5.89
CA TYR A 51 -9.25 0.71 4.92
C TYR A 51 -8.48 -0.18 3.95
N ILE A 52 -8.36 0.32 2.73
CA ILE A 52 -7.53 -0.24 1.66
C ILE A 52 -6.42 0.77 1.36
N ALA A 53 -5.21 0.29 1.15
CA ALA A 53 -4.10 1.08 0.64
C ALA A 53 -3.59 0.44 -0.66
N PHE A 54 -2.94 1.25 -1.51
CA PHE A 54 -2.50 0.83 -2.84
C PHE A 54 -1.01 1.10 -3.05
N TYR A 55 -0.35 0.27 -3.84
CA TYR A 55 1.04 0.46 -4.21
C TYR A 55 1.04 1.47 -5.35
N ALA A 56 1.69 2.62 -5.17
CA ALA A 56 1.74 3.64 -6.22
C ALA A 56 2.63 3.23 -7.40
N GLY A 57 3.67 2.41 -7.16
CA GLY A 57 4.67 2.06 -8.18
C GLY A 57 4.12 1.35 -9.41
N PRO A 58 3.23 0.34 -9.27
CA PRO A 58 2.63 -0.35 -10.42
C PRO A 58 1.52 0.42 -11.14
N LEU A 59 1.16 1.64 -10.70
CA LEU A 59 0.07 2.45 -11.24
C LEU A 59 0.65 3.63 -12.02
N ASP A 60 -0.02 4.05 -13.10
CA ASP A 60 0.45 5.17 -13.93
C ASP A 60 0.47 6.49 -13.14
N HIS A 61 -0.62 6.77 -12.42
CA HIS A 61 -0.76 7.96 -11.58
C HIS A 61 -1.58 7.66 -10.32
N CYS A 62 -1.07 8.10 -9.17
CA CYS A 62 -1.79 8.14 -7.91
C CYS A 62 -1.83 9.57 -7.41
N TRP A 63 -3.00 10.07 -7.02
CA TRP A 63 -3.19 11.46 -6.62
C TRP A 63 -3.59 11.55 -5.14
N VAL A 64 -2.98 12.47 -4.40
CA VAL A 64 -3.40 12.89 -3.05
C VAL A 64 -3.51 14.40 -3.05
N ASP A 65 -4.66 14.92 -2.64
CA ASP A 65 -4.90 16.36 -2.50
C ASP A 65 -4.53 17.20 -3.73
N GLY A 66 -4.68 16.61 -4.93
CA GLY A 66 -4.36 17.26 -6.20
C GLY A 66 -2.89 17.16 -6.63
N GLU A 67 -2.05 16.41 -5.91
CA GLU A 67 -0.66 16.14 -6.25
C GLU A 67 -0.47 14.68 -6.71
N ILE A 68 0.34 14.47 -7.75
CA ILE A 68 0.81 13.12 -8.13
C ILE A 68 1.85 12.68 -7.11
N VAL A 69 1.61 11.56 -6.43
CA VAL A 69 2.55 11.03 -5.45
C VAL A 69 3.72 10.35 -6.13
N THR A 70 4.90 10.48 -5.54
CA THR A 70 6.06 9.65 -5.87
C THR A 70 5.96 8.33 -5.08
N PRO A 71 6.06 7.16 -5.72
CA PRO A 71 6.10 5.89 -5.00
C PRO A 71 7.30 5.82 -4.05
N GLN A 72 7.08 5.31 -2.84
CA GLN A 72 8.18 5.03 -1.92
C GLN A 72 9.19 4.08 -2.59
N PRO A 73 10.51 4.33 -2.46
CA PRO A 73 11.53 3.55 -3.15
C PRO A 73 11.45 2.04 -2.88
N GLY A 74 11.78 1.24 -3.89
CA GLY A 74 11.68 -0.21 -3.87
C GLY A 74 10.25 -0.70 -4.17
N SER A 75 10.01 -1.99 -3.93
CA SER A 75 8.71 -2.65 -4.19
C SER A 75 8.04 -3.18 -2.94
N PHE A 76 8.70 -3.07 -1.78
CA PHE A 76 8.21 -3.64 -0.53
C PHE A 76 7.32 -2.68 0.26
N TYR A 77 7.72 -1.41 0.35
CA TYR A 77 6.95 -0.38 1.07
C TYR A 77 5.97 0.30 0.13
N GLY A 78 4.70 0.35 0.52
CA GLY A 78 3.63 0.98 -0.24
C GLY A 78 3.34 2.43 0.17
N GLY A 79 4.36 3.19 0.61
CA GLY A 79 4.17 4.59 0.99
C GLY A 79 4.07 5.51 -0.22
N TRP A 80 3.42 6.65 0.01
CA TRP A 80 3.13 7.67 -1.00
C TRP A 80 3.88 8.94 -0.57
N ILE A 81 4.73 9.47 -1.44
CA ILE A 81 5.56 10.64 -1.14
C ILE A 81 4.98 11.85 -1.88
N THR A 82 4.51 12.83 -1.11
CA THR A 82 4.06 14.15 -1.58
C THR A 82 5.13 15.21 -1.30
N SER A 83 4.97 16.38 -1.91
CA SER A 83 5.93 17.49 -1.89
C SER A 83 6.20 18.09 -0.50
N ASP A 84 5.27 17.87 0.44
CA ASP A 84 5.38 18.28 1.83
C ASP A 84 6.19 17.30 2.70
N LEU A 85 6.53 16.11 2.19
CA LEU A 85 7.33 15.12 2.90
C LEU A 85 8.82 15.26 2.60
N SER A 86 9.65 15.16 3.65
CA SER A 86 11.11 15.19 3.54
C SER A 86 11.73 13.84 3.87
N GLY A 87 12.69 13.40 3.04
CA GLY A 87 13.41 12.15 3.20
C GLY A 87 14.54 12.20 4.25
N PRO A 88 15.27 11.08 4.42
CA PRO A 88 15.26 9.91 3.56
C PRO A 88 14.04 9.01 3.78
N PHE A 89 13.61 8.34 2.72
CA PHE A 89 12.48 7.40 2.76
C PHE A 89 12.96 5.96 2.81
N LYS A 90 12.28 5.12 3.59
CA LYS A 90 12.60 3.70 3.68
C LYS A 90 12.47 3.03 2.31
N GLY A 91 13.35 2.09 2.00
CA GLY A 91 13.47 1.44 0.68
C GLY A 91 14.65 1.91 -0.16
N VAL A 92 15.29 3.04 0.18
CA VAL A 92 16.58 3.44 -0.40
C VAL A 92 17.74 2.53 0.09
N PRO A 93 18.88 2.46 -0.62
CA PRO A 93 20.05 1.70 -0.16
C PRO A 93 20.44 2.06 1.28
N GLY A 94 20.66 1.04 2.11
CA GLY A 94 21.04 1.22 3.53
C GLY A 94 19.89 1.50 4.51
N SER A 95 18.63 1.57 4.05
CA SER A 95 17.46 1.83 4.92
C SER A 95 16.77 0.57 5.47
N MET A 96 17.43 -0.58 5.36
CA MET A 96 16.88 -1.85 5.85
C MET A 96 16.87 -1.84 7.39
N GLY A 97 15.69 -2.04 7.99
CA GLY A 97 15.52 -2.09 9.45
C GLY A 97 15.19 -0.76 10.13
N TRP A 98 15.03 0.34 9.38
CA TRP A 98 14.43 1.57 9.90
C TRP A 98 12.98 1.37 10.37
#